data_AF-A0A843L118-F1
#
_entry.id   AF-A0A843L118-F1
#
_cell.length_a   1.000
_cell.length_b   1.000
_cell.length_c   1.000
_cell.angle_alpha   90.00
_cell.angle_beta   90.00
_cell.angle_gamma   90.00
#
_symmetry.space_group_name_H-M   'P 1'
#
loop_
_entity.id
_entity.type
_entity.pdbx_description
1 polymer ?
#
loop_
_entity_poly.entity_id
_entity_poly.type
_entity_poly.pdbx_seq_one_letter_code
_entity_poly.pdbx_strand_id
1 'polypeptide(L)'
;MTNEKEGDYCTVCGGIKPEAIKIKSVLVDGKATGINQLDFIVAGVRDLHLADDAAIRAELLRRAGEFNYIPTKKKEAYADALLQEYKEVTR
;
A
#
# COMPACT_ATOMS: atom_id res chain seq x y z
N MET A 1 8.09 -34.10 11.07
CA MET A 1 6.96 -33.16 10.93
C MET A 1 7.54 -31.76 11.05
N THR A 2 7.72 -31.07 9.92
CA THR A 2 8.23 -29.70 9.90
C THR A 2 7.13 -28.78 10.40
N ASN A 3 7.38 -28.08 11.50
CA ASN A 3 6.42 -27.16 12.09
C ASN A 3 6.47 -25.85 11.28
N GLU A 4 5.80 -25.81 10.14
CA GLU A 4 5.83 -24.72 9.14
C GLU A 4 5.07 -23.44 9.58
N LYS A 5 4.99 -23.15 10.89
CA LYS A 5 4.13 -22.06 11.41
C LYS A 5 4.74 -21.21 12.53
N GLU A 6 6.05 -21.07 12.60
CA GLU A 6 6.64 -19.97 13.37
C GLU A 6 6.97 -18.83 12.40
N GLY A 7 6.14 -17.77 12.44
CA GLY A 7 6.39 -16.55 11.67
C GLY A 7 7.75 -15.94 11.99
N ASP A 8 8.28 -15.13 11.08
CA ASP A 8 9.59 -14.50 11.26
C ASP A 8 9.51 -13.32 12.24
N TYR A 9 9.56 -13.63 13.53
CA TYR A 9 9.42 -12.68 14.63
C TYR A 9 10.79 -12.19 15.15
N CYS A 10 10.81 -10.97 15.67
CA CYS A 10 11.95 -10.38 16.36
C CYS A 10 12.28 -11.20 17.61
N THR A 11 13.51 -11.70 17.71
CA THR A 11 13.96 -12.50 18.86
C THR A 11 14.11 -11.69 20.15
N VAL A 12 14.09 -10.35 20.07
CA VAL A 12 14.22 -9.45 21.22
C VAL A 12 12.87 -9.15 21.86
N CYS A 13 11.85 -8.81 21.07
CA CYS A 13 10.55 -8.37 21.58
C CYS A 13 9.36 -9.25 21.17
N GLY A 14 9.58 -10.26 20.33
CA GLY A 14 8.51 -11.12 19.78
C GLY A 14 7.60 -10.44 18.74
N GLY A 15 7.87 -9.18 18.38
CA GLY A 15 7.13 -8.45 17.36
C GLY A 15 7.52 -8.84 15.93
N ILE A 16 6.86 -8.28 14.92
CA ILE A 16 7.29 -8.44 13.52
C ILE A 16 8.65 -7.74 13.32
N LYS A 17 9.57 -8.39 12.62
CA LYS A 17 10.87 -7.80 12.28
C LYS A 17 10.70 -6.51 11.46
N PRO A 18 11.34 -5.39 11.82
CA PRO A 18 11.22 -4.13 11.10
C PRO A 18 11.56 -4.23 9.61
N GLU A 19 12.50 -5.09 9.24
CA GLU A 19 12.95 -5.29 7.86
C GLU A 19 11.86 -5.91 6.96
N ALA A 20 10.90 -6.62 7.55
CA ALA A 20 9.76 -7.19 6.84
C ALA A 20 8.65 -6.16 6.56
N ILE A 21 8.70 -4.99 7.20
CA ILE A 21 7.68 -3.95 7.10
C ILE A 21 8.01 -3.02 5.92
N LYS A 22 7.29 -3.17 4.82
CA LYS A 22 7.44 -2.32 3.61
C LYS A 22 6.45 -1.16 3.63
N ILE A 23 6.79 -0.10 4.35
CA ILE A 23 6.03 1.16 4.36
C ILE A 23 6.72 2.18 3.45
N LYS A 24 5.96 2.79 2.53
CA LYS A 24 6.40 3.94 1.74
C LYS A 24 5.68 5.21 2.17
N SER A 25 6.39 6.33 2.16
CA SER A 25 5.80 7.64 2.45
C SER A 25 5.29 8.27 1.16
N VAL A 26 4.02 8.68 1.14
CA VAL A 26 3.39 9.39 0.03
C VAL A 26 2.83 10.73 0.54
N LEU A 27 2.65 11.71 -0.34
CA LEU A 27 2.04 12.99 0.03
C LEU A 27 0.53 12.94 -0.20
N VAL A 28 -0.24 12.78 0.87
CA VAL A 28 -1.70 12.92 0.84
C VAL A 28 -2.05 14.33 1.28
N ASP A 29 -2.58 15.17 0.37
CA ASP A 29 -3.01 16.54 0.71
C ASP A 29 -1.87 17.34 1.37
N GLY A 30 -0.66 17.21 0.79
CA GLY A 30 0.57 17.83 1.28
C GLY A 30 1.18 17.22 2.55
N LYS A 31 0.59 16.15 3.11
CA LYS A 31 1.06 15.51 4.33
C LYS A 31 1.72 14.16 4.04
N ALA A 32 2.95 14.01 4.50
CA ALA A 32 3.66 12.74 4.48
C ALA A 32 2.86 11.68 5.25
N THR A 33 2.49 10.62 4.55
CA THR A 33 1.61 9.55 5.04
C THR A 33 2.24 8.21 4.68
N GLY A 34 2.47 7.37 5.68
CA GLY A 34 2.95 6.01 5.47
C GLY A 34 1.85 5.11 4.89
N ILE A 35 2.14 4.44 3.79
CA ILE A 35 1.30 3.43 3.15
C ILE A 35 2.03 2.09 3.21
N ASN A 36 1.45 1.15 3.94
CA ASN A 36 1.91 -0.23 4.01
C ASN A 36 1.60 -0.95 2.68
N GLN A 37 2.55 -1.77 2.21
CA GLN A 37 2.43 -2.60 1.00
C GLN A 37 2.21 -1.81 -0.31
N LEU A 38 2.60 -0.54 -0.38
CA LEU A 38 2.34 0.30 -1.56
C LEU A 38 2.86 -0.32 -2.88
N ASP A 39 4.09 -0.84 -2.89
CA ASP A 39 4.67 -1.45 -4.10
C ASP A 39 3.89 -2.69 -4.56
N PHE A 40 3.49 -3.53 -3.61
CA PHE A 40 2.68 -4.72 -3.88
C PHE A 40 1.30 -4.33 -4.43
N ILE A 41 0.67 -3.31 -3.85
CA ILE A 41 -0.61 -2.78 -4.30
C ILE A 41 -0.49 -2.24 -5.73
N VAL A 42 0.50 -1.36 -5.99
CA VAL A 42 0.69 -0.74 -7.32
C VAL A 42 0.98 -1.79 -8.39
N ALA A 43 1.88 -2.74 -8.12
CA ALA A 43 2.19 -3.83 -9.06
C ALA A 43 0.92 -4.62 -9.39
N GLY A 44 0.17 -5.03 -8.37
CA GLY A 44 -1.05 -5.81 -8.59
C GLY A 44 -2.18 -5.04 -9.28
N VAL A 45 -2.22 -3.70 -9.24
CA VAL A 45 -3.16 -2.90 -10.03
C VAL A 45 -2.69 -2.75 -11.48
N ARG A 46 -1.37 -2.66 -11.72
CA ARG A 46 -0.82 -2.62 -13.08
C ARG A 46 -1.14 -3.89 -13.87
N ASP A 47 -1.07 -5.05 -13.22
CA ASP A 47 -1.36 -6.36 -13.82
C ASP A 47 -2.82 -6.51 -14.28
N LEU A 48 -3.73 -5.65 -13.81
CA LEU A 48 -5.13 -5.66 -14.26
C LEU A 48 -5.34 -4.94 -15.60
N HIS A 49 -4.36 -4.17 -16.08
CA HIS A 49 -4.47 -3.40 -17.33
C HIS A 49 -5.76 -2.56 -17.43
N LEU A 50 -6.14 -1.89 -16.34
CA LEU A 50 -7.34 -1.06 -16.29
C LEU A 50 -7.27 0.10 -17.28
N ALA A 51 -8.41 0.43 -17.88
CA ALA A 51 -8.48 1.31 -19.05
C ALA A 51 -8.34 2.80 -18.74
N ASP A 52 -8.68 3.24 -17.52
CA ASP A 52 -8.72 4.66 -17.17
C ASP A 52 -8.32 4.93 -15.71
N ASP A 53 -8.00 6.20 -15.44
CA ASP A 53 -7.60 6.68 -14.14
C ASP A 53 -8.66 6.47 -13.04
N ALA A 54 -9.95 6.49 -13.40
CA ALA A 54 -11.03 6.33 -12.42
C ALA A 54 -11.09 4.88 -11.91
N ALA A 55 -10.98 3.90 -12.82
CA ALA A 55 -10.87 2.49 -12.48
C ALA A 55 -9.60 2.21 -11.66
N ILE A 56 -8.47 2.80 -12.05
CA ILE A 56 -7.19 2.66 -11.32
C ILE A 56 -7.32 3.22 -9.90
N ARG A 57 -7.87 4.44 -9.73
CA ARG A 57 -8.13 5.05 -8.41
C ARG A 57 -8.99 4.16 -7.53
N ALA A 58 -10.09 3.65 -8.08
CA ALA A 58 -11.03 2.82 -7.34
C ALA A 58 -10.35 1.54 -6.82
N GLU A 59 -9.56 0.87 -7.66
CA GLU A 59 -8.88 -0.36 -7.26
C GLU A 59 -7.71 -0.10 -6.31
N LEU A 60 -6.93 0.97 -6.52
CA LEU A 60 -5.87 1.38 -5.59
C LEU A 60 -6.45 1.67 -4.20
N LEU A 61 -7.54 2.42 -4.11
CA LEU A 61 -8.21 2.70 -2.84
C LEU A 61 -8.74 1.42 -2.18
N ARG A 62 -9.34 0.53 -2.97
CA ARG A 62 -9.89 -0.73 -2.45
C ARG A 62 -8.79 -1.56 -1.79
N ARG A 63 -7.67 -1.80 -2.50
CA ARG A 63 -6.53 -2.58 -1.98
C ARG A 63 -5.79 -1.87 -0.87
N ALA A 64 -5.55 -0.57 -0.99
CA ALA A 64 -4.88 0.20 0.06
C ALA A 64 -5.69 0.17 1.37
N GLY A 65 -7.03 0.20 1.28
CA GLY A 65 -7.93 0.08 2.43
C GLY A 65 -7.92 -1.28 3.13
N GLU A 66 -7.41 -2.35 2.49
CA GLU A 66 -7.24 -3.65 3.14
C GLU A 66 -6.07 -3.68 4.12
N PHE A 67 -5.04 -2.85 3.87
CA PHE A 67 -3.81 -2.82 4.67
C PHE A 67 -3.65 -1.53 5.49
N ASN A 68 -4.41 -0.48 5.16
CA ASN A 68 -4.25 0.87 5.71
C ASN A 68 -5.60 1.46 6.09
N TYR A 69 -5.62 2.26 7.17
CA TYR A 69 -6.77 3.08 7.49
C TYR A 69 -6.86 4.28 6.53
N ILE A 70 -7.98 4.40 5.82
CA ILE A 70 -8.29 5.53 4.95
C ILE A 70 -9.53 6.25 5.50
N PRO A 71 -9.39 7.49 6.03
CA PRO A 71 -10.54 8.24 6.52
C PRO A 71 -11.53 8.52 5.38
N THR A 72 -12.81 8.27 5.60
CA THR A 72 -13.86 8.47 4.59
C THR A 72 -13.84 9.90 4.01
N LYS A 73 -13.59 10.91 4.86
CA LYS A 73 -13.52 12.33 4.46
C LYS A 73 -12.30 12.68 3.59
N LYS A 74 -11.29 11.82 3.55
CA LYS A 74 -10.04 12.01 2.79
C LYS A 74 -9.89 11.02 1.63
N LYS A 75 -10.93 10.24 1.32
CA LYS A 75 -10.86 9.18 0.31
C LYS A 75 -10.35 9.69 -1.05
N GLU A 76 -10.84 10.84 -1.52
CA GLU A 76 -10.38 11.43 -2.79
C GLU A 76 -8.91 11.84 -2.75
N ALA A 77 -8.46 12.49 -1.66
CA ALA A 77 -7.05 12.87 -1.51
C ALA A 77 -6.11 11.65 -1.50
N TYR A 78 -6.55 10.53 -0.92
CA TYR A 78 -5.82 9.27 -1.02
C TYR A 78 -5.85 8.71 -2.44
N ALA A 79 -6.99 8.79 -3.14
CA ALA A 79 -7.08 8.36 -4.54
C ALA A 79 -6.10 9.12 -5.44
N ASP A 80 -6.02 10.44 -5.27
CA ASP A 80 -5.10 11.32 -5.97
C ASP A 80 -3.64 10.92 -5.72
N ALA A 81 -3.26 10.82 -4.45
CA ALA A 81 -1.89 10.48 -4.05
C ALA A 81 -1.49 9.09 -4.55
N LEU A 82 -2.35 8.08 -4.39
CA LEU A 82 -2.07 6.72 -4.85
C LEU A 82 -1.97 6.65 -6.38
N LEU A 83 -2.80 7.40 -7.11
CA LEU A 83 -2.70 7.46 -8.57
C LEU A 83 -1.40 8.14 -9.02
N GLN A 84 -0.95 9.18 -8.30
CA GLN A 84 0.32 9.82 -8.57
C GLN A 84 1.47 8.82 -8.41
N GLU A 85 1.54 8.10 -7.29
CA GLU A 85 2.54 7.05 -7.06
C GLU A 85 2.45 5.94 -8.12
N TYR A 86 1.22 5.52 -8.47
CA TYR A 86 1.00 4.58 -9.54
C TYR A 86 1.64 5.08 -10.84
N LYS A 87 1.53 6.35 -11.20
CA LYS A 87 2.11 6.90 -12.44
C LYS A 87 3.62 7.14 -12.36
N GLU A 88 4.14 7.51 -11.20
CA GLU A 88 5.57 7.82 -11.02
C GLU A 88 6.50 6.60 -11.09
N VAL A 89 6.01 5.40 -10.76
CA VAL A 89 6.78 4.13 -10.81
C VAL A 89 7.11 3.67 -12.24
N THR A 90 6.85 4.48 -13.28
CA THR A 90 7.21 4.20 -14.68
C THR A 90 8.56 4.83 -15.11
N ARG A 91 9.38 5.29 -14.16
CA ARG A 91 10.76 5.76 -14.42
C ARG A 91 11.82 4.77 -13.96
#